data_AF-M0F0T2-F1
#
_entry.id   AF-M0F0T2-F1
#
_cell.length_a   1.000
_cell.length_b   1.000
_cell.length_c   1.000
_cell.angle_alpha   90.00
_cell.angle_beta   90.00
_cell.angle_gamma   90.00
#
_symmetry.space_group_name_H-M   'P 1'
#
loop_
_entity.id
_entity.type
_entity.pdbx_description
1 polymer ?
#
loop_
_entity_poly.entity_id
_entity_poly.type
_entity_poly.pdbx_seq_one_letter_code
_entity_poly.pdbx_strand_id
1 'polypeptide(L)'
;MAAPDEQPPECLAGSSEDEGGGERIAPDRPSLTRSDERLLSYLADVGADYQAFIAGNTGLYDDHVESRLTALADAGLVERVSGEAVYRVTDAGREALRDDCPRWSD
;
A
#
# COMPACT_ATOMS: atom_id res chain seq x y z
N MET A 1 -13.43 57.11 -18.94
CA MET A 1 -12.44 56.57 -17.99
C MET A 1 -13.12 55.43 -17.24
N ALA A 2 -12.59 54.19 -17.38
CA ALA A 2 -12.66 53.00 -16.51
C ALA A 2 -13.98 52.68 -15.74
N ALA A 3 -14.51 51.45 -15.68
CA ALA A 3 -14.14 50.13 -16.18
C ALA A 3 -15.42 49.23 -16.09
N PRO A 4 -15.56 48.19 -16.91
CA PRO A 4 -16.63 47.18 -16.85
C PRO A 4 -16.17 45.92 -16.10
N ASP A 5 -16.97 45.34 -15.21
CA ASP A 5 -16.94 43.94 -14.71
C ASP A 5 -17.99 43.84 -13.55
N GLU A 6 -18.83 42.83 -13.31
CA GLU A 6 -18.75 41.37 -13.51
C GLU A 6 -20.18 40.82 -13.71
N GLN A 7 -20.47 40.25 -14.88
CA GLN A 7 -21.58 39.28 -15.02
C GLN A 7 -21.00 37.88 -14.76
N PRO A 8 -21.64 37.02 -13.96
CA PRO A 8 -21.14 35.67 -13.74
C PRO A 8 -21.28 34.85 -15.04
N PRO A 9 -20.35 33.92 -15.32
CA PRO A 9 -20.48 33.04 -16.46
C PRO A 9 -21.66 32.07 -16.25
N GLU A 10 -22.74 32.35 -16.96
CA GLU A 10 -23.50 31.41 -17.77
C GLU A 10 -23.08 29.93 -17.62
N CYS A 11 -24.02 29.17 -17.05
CA CYS A 11 -24.00 27.73 -16.93
C CYS A 11 -23.80 27.09 -18.31
N LEU A 12 -22.57 26.70 -18.62
CA LEU A 12 -22.24 25.96 -19.83
C LEU A 12 -22.44 24.47 -19.56
N ALA A 13 -23.62 24.00 -19.95
CA ALA A 13 -23.96 22.59 -20.02
C ALA A 13 -23.41 21.98 -21.32
N GLY A 14 -22.74 20.84 -21.18
CA GLY A 14 -22.39 19.89 -22.25
C GLY A 14 -21.05 20.21 -22.93
N SER A 15 -20.22 19.26 -23.30
CA SER A 15 -20.26 17.80 -23.24
C SER A 15 -18.82 17.33 -23.50
N SER A 16 -18.48 16.16 -22.96
CA SER A 16 -17.65 15.12 -23.57
C SER A 16 -16.48 15.56 -24.47
N GLU A 17 -15.26 15.38 -23.98
CA GLU A 17 -14.12 14.88 -24.77
C GLU A 17 -13.10 14.28 -23.78
N ASP A 18 -13.28 12.98 -23.57
CA ASP A 18 -12.24 12.00 -23.28
C ASP A 18 -11.02 12.27 -24.17
N GLU A 19 -9.81 12.37 -23.60
CA GLU A 19 -8.55 11.97 -24.22
C GLU A 19 -7.40 12.25 -23.24
N GLY A 20 -6.75 11.17 -22.81
CA GLY A 20 -5.55 11.23 -21.98
C GLY A 20 -5.66 10.41 -20.71
N GLY A 21 -6.07 9.15 -20.85
CA GLY A 21 -5.88 8.11 -19.86
C GLY A 21 -4.41 8.02 -19.42
N GLY A 22 -4.07 8.85 -18.44
CA GLY A 22 -3.10 8.49 -17.44
C GLY A 22 -3.78 7.47 -16.55
N GLU A 23 -3.95 6.24 -17.05
CA GLU A 23 -3.74 5.08 -16.21
C GLU A 23 -2.34 5.34 -15.67
N ARG A 24 -2.27 6.02 -14.52
CA ARG A 24 -1.16 5.89 -13.60
C ARG A 24 -1.24 4.41 -13.34
N ILE A 25 -0.55 3.62 -14.17
CA ILE A 25 -0.36 2.19 -13.99
C ILE A 25 0.06 2.16 -12.55
N ALA A 26 -0.89 1.85 -11.66
CA ALA A 26 -0.61 1.70 -10.26
C ALA A 26 0.47 0.63 -10.31
N PRO A 27 1.72 0.98 -9.98
CA PRO A 27 2.87 0.16 -10.35
C PRO A 27 2.55 -1.22 -9.84
N ASP A 28 2.37 -2.16 -10.77
CA ASP A 28 1.90 -3.54 -10.59
C ASP A 28 2.00 -3.93 -9.11
N ARG A 29 0.97 -3.57 -8.31
CA ARG A 29 1.11 -3.68 -6.85
C ARG A 29 1.21 -5.19 -6.64
N PRO A 30 2.32 -5.69 -6.05
CA PRO A 30 2.57 -7.11 -6.02
C PRO A 30 1.38 -7.75 -5.33
N SER A 31 0.71 -8.68 -6.03
CA SER A 31 -0.47 -9.36 -5.49
C SER A 31 -0.08 -10.00 -4.16
N LEU A 32 -0.63 -9.48 -3.06
CA LEU A 32 -0.31 -9.96 -1.73
C LEU A 32 -0.85 -11.38 -1.57
N THR A 33 0.01 -12.26 -1.07
CA THR A 33 -0.45 -13.59 -0.63
C THR A 33 -1.05 -13.47 0.76
N ARG A 34 -1.82 -14.48 1.17
CA ARG A 34 -2.32 -14.59 2.56
C ARG A 34 -1.21 -14.53 3.62
N SER A 35 -0.02 -15.04 3.31
CA SER A 35 1.13 -14.94 4.21
C SER A 35 1.59 -13.49 4.36
N ASP A 36 1.60 -12.71 3.28
CA ASP A 36 2.02 -11.31 3.33
C ASP A 36 1.03 -10.43 4.06
N GLU A 37 -0.27 -10.61 3.78
CA GLU A 37 -1.33 -9.93 4.51
C GLU A 37 -1.16 -10.15 6.01
N ARG A 38 -0.85 -11.38 6.41
CA ARG A 38 -0.64 -11.75 7.81
C ARG A 38 0.61 -11.09 8.40
N LEU A 39 1.73 -11.11 7.67
CA LEU A 39 2.98 -10.49 8.09
C LEU A 39 2.84 -8.96 8.22
N LEU A 40 2.26 -8.32 7.20
CA LEU A 40 2.00 -6.89 7.18
C LEU A 40 1.01 -6.49 8.28
N SER A 41 -0.05 -7.27 8.50
CA SER A 41 -1.02 -6.99 9.58
C SER A 41 -0.38 -7.09 10.96
N TYR A 42 0.44 -8.12 11.18
CA TYR A 42 1.19 -8.26 12.43
C TYR A 42 2.12 -7.06 12.66
N LEU A 43 2.95 -6.73 11.66
CA LEU A 43 3.86 -5.58 11.75
C LEU A 43 3.14 -4.23 11.83
N ALA A 44 1.95 -4.11 11.26
CA ALA A 44 1.12 -2.91 11.39
C ALA A 44 0.61 -2.71 12.82
N ASP A 45 0.36 -3.80 13.55
CA ASP A 45 -0.07 -3.81 14.95
C ASP A 45 1.10 -3.57 15.91
N VAL A 46 2.19 -4.35 15.80
CA VAL A 46 3.33 -4.28 16.73
C VAL A 46 4.38 -3.23 16.36
N GLY A 47 4.38 -2.76 15.11
CA GLY A 47 5.30 -1.74 14.59
C GLY A 47 6.58 -2.32 13.99
N ALA A 48 7.51 -2.77 14.83
CA ALA A 48 8.80 -3.32 14.42
C ALA A 48 9.17 -4.53 15.28
N ASP A 49 9.60 -5.61 14.65
CA ASP A 49 9.92 -6.84 15.37
C ASP A 49 10.97 -7.68 14.64
N TYR A 50 11.59 -8.61 15.35
CA TYR A 50 12.59 -9.53 14.83
C TYR A 50 11.96 -10.67 14.03
N GLN A 51 12.60 -11.12 12.95
CA GLN A 51 12.16 -12.24 12.10
C GLN A 51 11.70 -13.46 12.90
N ALA A 52 12.50 -13.88 13.89
CA ALA A 52 12.19 -15.06 14.70
C ALA A 52 10.88 -14.90 15.50
N PHE A 53 10.61 -13.69 16.01
CA PHE A 53 9.39 -13.39 16.74
C PHE A 53 8.19 -13.22 15.81
N ILE A 54 8.40 -12.61 14.64
CA ILE A 54 7.40 -12.53 13.58
C ILE A 54 6.97 -13.95 13.18
N ALA A 55 7.92 -14.86 12.93
CA ALA A 55 7.63 -16.25 12.56
C ALA A 55 6.85 -16.99 13.66
N GLY A 56 7.30 -16.89 14.91
CA GLY A 56 6.63 -17.50 16.06
C GLY A 56 5.19 -17.00 16.27
N ASN A 57 4.97 -15.68 16.17
CA ASN A 57 3.67 -15.07 16.44
C ASN A 57 2.70 -15.18 15.26
N THR A 58 3.20 -15.26 14.03
CA THR A 58 2.38 -15.50 12.83
C THR A 58 2.17 -16.98 12.54
N GLY A 59 2.86 -17.90 13.24
CA GLY A 59 2.76 -19.33 13.00
C GLY A 59 3.26 -19.77 11.63
N LEU A 60 4.16 -18.97 11.02
CA LEU A 60 4.79 -19.25 9.74
C LEU A 60 6.20 -19.81 9.97
N TYR A 61 6.69 -20.61 9.02
CA TYR A 61 8.05 -21.17 9.08
C TYR A 61 9.10 -20.07 8.85
N ASP A 62 10.22 -20.12 9.58
CA ASP A 62 11.25 -19.07 9.56
C ASP A 62 11.78 -18.78 8.14
N ASP A 63 12.19 -19.81 7.40
CA ASP A 63 12.61 -19.70 5.98
C ASP A 63 11.55 -19.05 5.08
N HIS A 64 10.28 -19.38 5.32
CA HIS A 64 9.17 -18.81 4.55
C HIS A 64 8.98 -17.34 4.88
N VAL A 65 9.06 -16.98 6.16
CA VAL A 65 8.98 -15.60 6.64
C VAL A 65 10.13 -14.77 6.11
N GLU A 66 11.37 -15.29 6.14
CA GLU A 66 12.54 -14.62 5.56
C GLU A 66 12.33 -14.31 4.09
N SER A 67 11.90 -15.31 3.32
CA SER A 67 11.66 -15.16 1.88
C SER A 67 10.58 -14.12 1.58
N ARG A 68 9.46 -14.15 2.33
CA ARG A 68 8.38 -13.16 2.17
C ARG A 68 8.79 -11.77 2.61
N LEU A 69 9.43 -11.62 3.78
CA LEU A 69 9.91 -10.32 4.27
C LEU A 69 10.95 -9.70 3.34
N THR A 70 11.81 -10.51 2.72
CA THR A 70 12.75 -10.05 1.71
C THR A 70 12.02 -9.54 0.47
N ALA A 71 11.03 -10.27 -0.04
CA ALA A 71 10.22 -9.84 -1.18
C ALA A 71 9.40 -8.57 -0.87
N LEU A 72 8.83 -8.47 0.33
CA LEU A 72 8.11 -7.29 0.78
C LEU A 72 9.04 -6.08 0.98
N ALA A 73 10.29 -6.31 1.38
CA ALA A 73 11.29 -5.26 1.51
C ALA A 73 11.75 -4.75 0.13
N ASP A 74 11.96 -5.65 -0.83
CA ASP A 74 12.27 -5.30 -2.22
C ASP A 74 11.13 -4.49 -2.87
N ALA A 75 9.88 -4.83 -2.54
CA ALA A 75 8.70 -4.08 -2.94
C ALA A 75 8.48 -2.76 -2.15
N GLY A 76 9.31 -2.46 -1.14
CA GLY A 76 9.18 -1.26 -0.30
C GLY A 76 7.98 -1.25 0.67
N LEU A 77 7.35 -2.39 0.91
CA LEU A 77 6.19 -2.53 1.81
C LEU A 77 6.61 -2.73 3.27
N VAL A 78 7.79 -3.29 3.48
CA VAL A 78 8.47 -3.30 4.78
C VAL A 78 9.88 -2.76 4.60
N GLU A 79 10.51 -2.40 5.70
CA GLU A 79 11.93 -2.07 5.69
C GLU A 79 12.66 -2.87 6.77
N ARG A 80 13.87 -3.30 6.43
CA ARG A 80 14.76 -3.98 7.36
C ARG A 80 15.66 -2.95 8.03
N VAL A 81 15.69 -2.98 9.36
CA VAL A 81 16.61 -2.15 10.14
C VAL A 81 18.04 -2.69 9.95
N SER A 82 18.93 -1.83 9.47
CA SER A 82 20.31 -2.23 9.16
C SER A 82 21.05 -2.71 10.42
N GLY A 83 21.67 -3.89 10.33
CA GLY A 83 22.43 -4.51 11.42
C GLY A 83 21.70 -5.63 12.15
N GLU A 84 20.37 -5.74 12.02
CA GLU A 84 19.56 -6.78 12.69
C GLU A 84 18.52 -7.38 11.72
N ALA A 85 17.95 -8.53 12.07
CA ALA A 85 16.82 -9.13 11.34
C ALA A 85 15.49 -8.54 11.84
N VAL A 86 15.45 -7.22 12.03
CA VAL A 86 14.26 -6.48 12.49
C VAL A 86 13.57 -5.85 11.30
N TYR A 87 12.27 -6.03 11.21
CA TYR A 87 11.43 -5.52 10.14
C TYR A 87 10.35 -4.60 10.70
N ARG A 88 10.07 -3.52 9.98
CA ARG A 88 8.92 -2.64 10.27
C ARG A 88 8.12 -2.40 8.99
N VAL A 89 6.81 -2.22 9.13
CA VAL A 89 5.95 -1.88 7.99
C VAL A 89 6.15 -0.43 7.56
N THR A 90 6.17 -0.16 6.26
CA THR A 90 6.20 1.20 5.69
C THR A 90 4.79 1.74 5.52
N ASP A 91 4.65 3.03 5.21
CA ASP A 91 3.35 3.60 4.86
C ASP A 91 2.73 2.90 3.64
N ALA A 92 3.55 2.57 2.63
CA ALA A 92 3.11 1.83 1.46
C ALA A 92 2.59 0.42 1.80
N GLY A 93 3.24 -0.28 2.74
CA GLY A 93 2.76 -1.57 3.25
C GLY A 93 1.42 -1.48 3.97
N ARG A 94 1.20 -0.39 4.74
CA ARG A 94 -0.09 -0.13 5.39
C ARG A 94 -1.19 0.22 4.38
N GLU A 95 -0.86 0.91 3.30
CA GLU A 95 -1.80 1.21 2.22
C GLU A 95 -2.16 -0.04 1.41
N ALA A 96 -1.20 -0.90 1.11
CA ALA A 96 -1.43 -2.16 0.40
C ALA A 96 -2.43 -3.07 1.14
N LEU A 97 -2.35 -3.15 2.48
CA LEU A 97 -3.34 -3.86 3.30
C LEU A 97 -4.78 -3.32 3.17
N ARG A 98 -4.94 -2.03 2.85
CA ARG A 98 -6.26 -1.39 2.70
C ARG A 98 -6.86 -1.59 1.32
N ASP A 99 -6.00 -1.72 0.30
CA ASP A 99 -6.39 -1.86 -1.11
C ASP A 99 -6.83 -3.29 -1.45
N ASP A 100 -6.16 -4.30 -0.88
CA ASP A 100 -6.44 -5.73 -1.09
C ASP A 100 -7.56 -6.30 -0.20
N CYS A 101 -8.43 -5.46 0.36
CA CYS A 101 -9.63 -5.95 1.04
C CYS A 101 -10.81 -5.99 0.06
N PRO A 102 -11.07 -7.09 -0.68
CA PRO A 102 -12.45 -7.44 -0.91
C PRO A 102 -13.03 -7.64 0.49
N ARG A 103 -13.79 -6.63 0.93
CA ARG A 103 -14.81 -6.75 1.96
C ARG A 103 -15.40 -8.15 1.87
N TRP A 104 -14.99 -9.00 2.80
CA TRP A 104 -15.72 -10.19 3.17
C TRP A 104 -17.18 -9.74 3.37
N SER A 105 -17.98 -9.97 2.33
CA SER A 105 -19.42 -9.84 2.34
C SER A 105 -19.91 -11.27 2.18
N ASP A 106 -20.62 -11.70 3.22
CA ASP A 106 -21.37 -12.95 3.39
C ASP A 106 -20.58 -14.22 3.71
#